data_AF-A0A4Q4Z185-F1
#
_entry.id   AF-A0A4Q4Z185-F1
#
_cell.length_a   1.000
_cell.length_b   1.000
_cell.length_c   1.000
_cell.angle_alpha   90.00
_cell.angle_beta   90.00
_cell.angle_gamma   90.00
#
_symmetry.space_group_name_H-M   'P 1'
#
loop_
_entity.id
_entity.type
_entity.pdbx_description
1 polymer ?
#
loop_
_entity_poly.entity_id
_entity_poly.type
_entity_poly.pdbx_seq_one_letter_code
_entity_poly.pdbx_strand_id
1 'polypeptide(L)'
;MATPQGKTKDRFETQLGVNYIAHFYLFQLLKGALPAGSQASSEFASRVVNVTSSVHHASPVRFGDLNFEQPGTYEPFLAYGQSKTTLMWFANHIDRLFGSRCPPIHAWSVHPRGVLTNSQQYIPEKLRKQWKAPAASSPTLMSKEQGAATTVLAAIAREWEGKGGKYLAECRV
;
A
#
# COMPACT_ATOMS: atom_id res chain seq x y z
N MET A 1 -5.86 -2.69 10.11
CA MET A 1 -6.44 -1.44 9.56
C MET A 1 -7.42 -0.88 10.57
N ALA A 2 -7.65 0.42 10.51
CA ALA A 2 -8.55 1.14 11.42
C ALA A 2 -8.29 0.74 12.89
N THR A 3 -7.02 0.81 13.29
CA THR A 3 -6.59 0.47 14.65
C THR A 3 -7.06 1.55 15.62
N PRO A 4 -7.17 1.25 16.93
CA PRO A 4 -7.30 2.29 17.96
C PRO A 4 -6.16 3.31 17.87
N GLN A 5 -6.39 4.53 18.37
CA GLN A 5 -5.37 5.56 18.43
C GLN A 5 -4.18 5.06 19.24
N GLY A 6 -2.97 5.27 18.71
CA GLY A 6 -1.75 4.85 19.37
C GLY A 6 -0.53 5.41 18.67
N LYS A 7 0.64 5.13 19.25
CA LYS A 7 1.93 5.52 18.69
C LYS A 7 2.88 4.32 18.64
N THR A 8 3.75 4.32 17.63
CA THR A 8 4.91 3.41 17.58
C THR A 8 5.93 3.79 18.64
N LYS A 9 6.96 2.95 18.83
CA LYS A 9 8.08 3.24 19.75
C LYS A 9 8.79 4.56 19.40
N ASP A 10 8.85 4.88 18.10
CA ASP A 10 9.45 6.12 17.58
C ASP A 10 8.49 7.32 17.61
N ARG A 11 7.32 7.16 18.24
CA ARG A 11 6.29 8.20 18.47
C ARG A 11 5.52 8.64 17.23
N PHE A 12 5.53 7.85 16.16
CA PHE A 12 4.63 8.05 15.00
C PHE A 12 3.25 7.47 15.28
N GLU A 13 2.19 8.05 14.74
CA GLU A 13 0.86 7.40 14.72
C GLU A 13 0.99 5.97 14.16
N THR A 14 0.33 5.00 14.81
CA THR A 14 0.55 3.57 14.55
C THR A 14 0.41 3.18 13.08
N GLN A 15 -0.65 3.60 12.39
CA GLN A 15 -0.91 3.20 11.00
C GLN A 15 0.05 3.88 10.02
N LEU A 16 0.34 5.17 10.19
CA LEU A 16 1.35 5.88 9.40
C LEU A 16 2.76 5.31 9.64
N GLY A 17 3.10 5.06 10.89
CA GLY A 17 4.40 4.53 11.31
C GLY A 17 4.66 3.15 10.73
N VAL A 18 3.71 2.22 10.89
CA VAL A 18 3.85 0.84 10.41
C VAL A 18 3.66 0.74 8.89
N ASN A 19 2.64 1.38 8.32
CA ASN A 19 2.34 1.19 6.91
C ASN A 19 3.26 2.00 6.00
N TYR A 20 3.67 3.21 6.40
CA TYR A 20 4.49 4.08 5.54
C TYR A 20 5.91 4.25 6.06
N ILE A 21 6.12 4.77 7.28
CA ILE A 21 7.46 5.15 7.76
C ILE A 21 8.41 3.95 7.78
N ALA A 22 7.94 2.79 8.26
CA ALA A 22 8.73 1.56 8.25
C ALA A 22 9.10 1.10 6.83
N HIS A 23 8.18 1.23 5.85
CA HIS A 23 8.43 0.84 4.46
C HIS A 23 9.34 1.82 3.74
N PHE A 24 9.19 3.12 4.02
CA PHE A 24 10.13 4.15 3.58
C PHE A 24 11.54 3.84 4.08
N TYR A 25 11.69 3.58 5.38
CA TYR A 25 12.98 3.26 5.96
C TYR A 25 13.58 1.96 5.37
N LEU A 26 12.78 0.91 5.22
CA LEU A 26 13.20 -0.33 4.58
C LEU A 26 13.71 -0.10 3.16
N PHE A 27 12.99 0.68 2.35
CA PHE A 27 13.46 1.05 1.01
C PHE A 27 14.78 1.82 1.07
N GLN A 28 14.95 2.76 1.99
CA GLN A 28 16.19 3.53 2.11
C GLN A 28 17.40 2.64 2.43
N LEU A 29 17.21 1.56 3.18
CA LEU A 29 18.24 0.56 3.46
C LEU A 29 18.52 -0.33 2.24
N LEU A 30 17.50 -0.71 1.47
CA LEU A 30 17.63 -1.66 0.36
C LEU A 30 17.94 -1.00 -0.99
N LYS A 31 17.67 0.30 -1.18
CA LYS A 31 17.75 0.96 -2.49
C LYS A 31 19.13 0.90 -3.14
N GLY A 32 20.20 0.77 -2.36
CA GLY A 32 21.57 0.59 -2.88
C GLY A 32 21.80 -0.76 -3.54
N ALA A 33 21.06 -1.80 -3.13
CA ALA A 33 21.16 -3.15 -3.67
C ALA A 33 20.24 -3.39 -4.89
N LEU A 34 19.16 -2.61 -5.03
CA LEU A 34 18.22 -2.75 -6.14
C LEU A 34 18.87 -2.62 -7.54
N PRO A 35 19.82 -1.69 -7.79
CA PRO A 35 20.52 -1.63 -9.07
C PRO A 35 21.22 -2.94 -9.45
N ALA A 36 21.84 -3.62 -8.48
CA ALA A 36 22.51 -4.90 -8.73
C ALA A 36 21.50 -5.98 -9.16
N GLY A 37 20.30 -6.00 -8.57
CA GLY A 37 19.21 -6.88 -8.99
C GLY A 37 18.77 -6.61 -10.43
N SER A 38 18.65 -5.33 -10.82
CA SER A 38 18.32 -4.94 -12.20
C SER A 38 19.42 -5.30 -13.20
N GLN A 39 20.68 -5.34 -12.78
CA GLN A 39 21.82 -5.73 -13.64
C GLN A 39 21.96 -7.24 -13.78
N ALA A 40 21.52 -8.01 -12.78
CA ALA A 40 21.60 -9.47 -12.78
C ALA A 40 20.60 -10.13 -13.74
N SER A 41 19.63 -9.39 -14.27
CA SER A 41 18.65 -9.87 -15.24
C SER A 41 18.62 -8.97 -16.48
N SER A 42 18.70 -9.57 -17.67
CA SER A 42 18.44 -8.86 -18.93
C SER A 42 16.95 -8.68 -19.21
N GLU A 43 16.08 -9.31 -18.42
CA GLU A 43 14.64 -9.37 -18.66
C GLU A 43 13.81 -8.53 -17.69
N PHE A 44 14.32 -8.32 -16.47
CA PHE A 44 13.56 -7.68 -15.39
C PHE A 44 14.38 -6.60 -14.68
N ALA A 45 13.83 -5.39 -14.64
CA ALA A 45 14.29 -4.38 -13.69
C ALA A 45 13.87 -4.73 -12.26
N SER A 46 14.57 -4.17 -11.27
CA SER A 46 14.12 -4.21 -9.87
C SER A 46 12.85 -3.40 -9.68
N ARG A 47 11.96 -3.95 -8.85
CA ARG A 47 10.60 -3.45 -8.67
C ARG A 47 10.29 -3.23 -7.19
N VAL A 48 9.66 -2.11 -6.85
CA VAL A 48 9.10 -1.85 -5.51
C VAL A 48 7.58 -1.85 -5.61
N VAL A 49 6.96 -2.88 -5.02
CA VAL A 49 5.51 -3.09 -5.06
C VAL A 49 4.88 -2.72 -3.73
N ASN A 50 4.26 -1.54 -3.63
CA ASN A 50 3.60 -1.09 -2.41
C ASN A 50 2.15 -1.58 -2.37
N VAL A 51 1.81 -2.41 -1.38
CA VAL A 51 0.41 -2.84 -1.17
C VAL A 51 -0.39 -1.76 -0.46
N THR A 52 -1.33 -1.17 -1.19
CA THR A 52 -2.20 -0.08 -0.77
C THR A 52 -3.65 -0.57 -0.53
N SER A 53 -4.64 0.32 -0.61
CA SER A 53 -6.04 0.00 -0.43
C SER A 53 -6.90 1.06 -1.10
N SER A 54 -8.11 0.71 -1.55
CA SER A 54 -9.14 1.68 -1.96
C SER A 54 -9.49 2.68 -0.85
N VAL A 55 -9.23 2.35 0.41
CA VAL A 55 -9.41 3.27 1.55
C VAL A 55 -8.47 4.48 1.49
N HIS A 56 -7.48 4.53 0.59
CA HIS A 56 -6.70 5.76 0.34
C HIS A 56 -7.60 6.97 0.00
N HIS A 57 -8.77 6.74 -0.63
CA HIS A 57 -9.74 7.81 -0.90
C HIS A 57 -10.35 8.43 0.37
N ALA A 58 -10.25 7.78 1.54
CA ALA A 58 -10.86 8.26 2.77
C ALA A 58 -10.16 9.50 3.35
N SER A 59 -8.85 9.67 3.12
CA SER A 59 -8.12 10.83 3.64
C SER A 59 -6.93 11.21 2.77
N PRO A 60 -6.72 12.52 2.51
CA PRO A 60 -5.43 13.01 2.05
C PRO A 60 -4.38 12.91 3.17
N VAL A 61 -3.13 13.26 2.85
CA VAL A 61 -2.07 13.42 3.85
C VAL A 61 -2.31 14.70 4.64
N ARG A 62 -2.45 14.58 5.95
CA ARG A 62 -2.67 15.71 6.87
C ARG A 62 -1.32 16.31 7.27
N PHE A 63 -0.71 17.07 6.37
CA PHE A 63 0.64 17.63 6.61
C PHE A 63 0.75 18.49 7.89
N GLY A 64 -0.33 19.16 8.29
CA GLY A 64 -0.36 19.94 9.54
C GLY A 64 -0.55 19.11 10.81
N ASP A 65 -0.89 17.83 10.69
CA ASP A 65 -1.08 16.92 11.82
C ASP A 65 -0.96 15.45 11.38
N LEU A 66 0.25 15.03 11.02
CA LEU A 66 0.51 13.69 10.51
C LEU A 66 0.22 12.61 11.56
N ASN A 67 0.40 12.95 12.83
CA ASN A 67 0.31 12.01 13.95
C ASN A 67 -1.04 12.03 14.67
N PHE A 68 -2.03 12.79 14.18
CA PHE A 68 -3.33 12.97 14.83
C PHE A 68 -3.18 13.42 16.31
N GLU A 69 -2.34 14.42 16.53
CA GLU A 69 -2.05 14.97 17.86
C GLU A 69 -3.11 15.97 18.32
N GLN A 70 -3.89 16.53 17.39
CA GLN A 70 -5.00 17.40 17.76
C GLN A 70 -6.11 16.61 18.47
N PRO A 71 -6.56 17.04 19.67
CA PRO A 71 -7.58 16.33 20.43
C PRO A 71 -8.86 16.08 19.63
N GLY A 72 -9.41 14.87 19.72
CA GLY A 72 -10.67 14.50 19.06
C GLY A 72 -10.60 14.32 17.54
N THR A 73 -9.42 14.43 16.93
CA THR A 73 -9.29 14.33 15.46
C THR A 73 -9.01 12.93 14.94
N TYR A 74 -8.60 11.99 15.81
CA TYR A 74 -8.29 10.63 15.39
C TYR A 74 -9.55 9.89 14.97
N GLU A 75 -9.61 9.55 13.68
CA GLU A 75 -10.60 8.65 13.12
C GLU A 75 -9.85 7.47 12.46
N PRO A 76 -10.12 6.21 12.88
CA PRO A 76 -9.34 5.05 12.46
C PRO A 76 -9.23 4.84 10.94
N PHE A 77 -10.30 5.08 10.18
CA PHE A 77 -10.29 4.94 8.72
C PHE A 77 -9.59 6.10 8.03
N LEU A 78 -9.67 7.33 8.55
CA LEU A 78 -8.91 8.47 8.05
C LEU A 78 -7.41 8.25 8.28
N ALA A 79 -7.00 7.79 9.46
CA ALA A 79 -5.60 7.46 9.74
C ALA A 79 -5.09 6.34 8.82
N TYR A 80 -5.90 5.30 8.61
CA TYR A 80 -5.58 4.23 7.67
C TYR A 80 -5.49 4.77 6.23
N GLY A 81 -6.47 5.55 5.78
CA GLY A 81 -6.53 6.15 4.46
C GLY A 81 -5.33 7.03 4.17
N GLN A 82 -4.98 7.92 5.10
CA GLN A 82 -3.75 8.73 5.04
C GLN A 82 -2.53 7.83 4.80
N SER A 83 -2.36 6.77 5.60
CA SER A 83 -1.19 5.89 5.48
C SER A 83 -1.11 5.21 4.09
N LYS A 84 -2.27 4.89 3.48
CA LYS A 84 -2.35 4.27 2.15
C LYS A 84 -2.16 5.28 1.02
N THR A 85 -2.63 6.52 1.19
CA THR A 85 -2.34 7.65 0.30
C THR A 85 -0.83 7.92 0.27
N THR A 86 -0.18 7.98 1.44
CA THR A 86 1.27 8.23 1.52
C THR A 86 2.08 7.12 0.86
N LEU A 87 1.70 5.84 1.02
CA LEU A 87 2.33 4.71 0.32
C LEU A 87 2.21 4.82 -1.21
N MET A 88 1.08 5.32 -1.72
CA MET A 88 0.85 5.55 -3.14
C MET A 88 1.77 6.63 -3.68
N TRP A 89 1.84 7.77 -2.98
CA TRP A 89 2.75 8.86 -3.34
C TRP A 89 4.20 8.44 -3.28
N PHE A 90 4.55 7.59 -2.31
CA PHE A 90 5.89 7.04 -2.18
C PHE A 90 6.28 6.19 -3.39
N ALA A 91 5.42 5.30 -3.86
CA ALA A 91 5.68 4.52 -5.07
C ALA A 91 5.89 5.43 -6.29
N ASN A 92 5.04 6.44 -6.47
CA ASN A 92 5.18 7.42 -7.55
C ASN A 92 6.47 8.23 -7.45
N HIS A 93 6.91 8.56 -6.23
CA HIS A 93 8.12 9.30 -6.00
C HIS A 93 9.38 8.47 -6.29
N ILE A 94 9.40 7.19 -5.90
CA ILE A 94 10.48 6.26 -6.26
C ILE A 94 10.60 6.20 -7.78
N ASP A 95 9.51 5.93 -8.49
CA ASP A 95 9.58 5.77 -9.94
C ASP A 95 10.04 7.05 -10.67
N ARG A 96 9.56 8.22 -10.21
CA ARG A 96 10.02 9.52 -10.74
C ARG A 96 11.53 9.73 -10.57
N LEU A 97 12.10 9.26 -9.47
CA LEU A 97 13.52 9.46 -9.16
C LEU A 97 14.43 8.40 -9.79
N PHE A 98 13.97 7.16 -9.93
CA PHE A 98 14.80 6.02 -10.26
C PHE A 98 14.41 5.30 -11.57
N GLY A 99 13.20 5.51 -12.08
CA GLY A 99 12.68 4.80 -13.26
C GLY A 99 13.38 5.16 -14.57
N SER A 100 13.99 6.35 -14.67
CA SER A 100 14.79 6.78 -15.82
C SER A 100 16.30 6.60 -15.64
N ARG A 101 16.75 6.02 -14.51
CA ARG A 101 18.17 5.75 -14.27
C ARG A 101 18.61 4.49 -15.02
N CYS A 102 19.93 4.32 -15.12
CA CYS A 102 20.55 3.09 -15.60
C CYS A 102 21.41 2.48 -14.48
N PRO A 103 21.04 1.30 -13.94
CA PRO A 103 19.83 0.54 -14.23
C PRO A 103 18.57 1.17 -13.59
N PRO A 104 17.37 0.93 -14.15
CA PRO A 104 16.13 1.49 -13.62
C PRO A 104 15.66 0.75 -12.37
N ILE A 105 14.90 1.46 -11.53
CA ILE A 105 14.08 0.88 -10.46
C ILE A 105 12.67 1.40 -10.67
N HIS A 106 11.73 0.50 -10.91
CA HIS A 106 10.33 0.86 -11.07
C HIS A 106 9.56 0.64 -9.77
N ALA A 107 8.55 1.48 -9.56
CA ALA A 107 7.68 1.37 -8.40
C ALA A 107 6.23 1.63 -8.75
N TRP A 108 5.34 0.92 -8.08
CA TRP A 108 3.90 1.07 -8.23
C TRP A 108 3.18 0.68 -6.95
N SER A 109 1.91 1.08 -6.93
CA SER A 109 0.97 0.78 -5.86
C SER A 109 -0.02 -0.26 -6.33
N VAL A 110 -0.40 -1.18 -5.44
CA VAL A 110 -1.35 -2.27 -5.74
C VAL A 110 -2.53 -2.23 -4.77
N HIS A 111 -3.74 -2.48 -5.27
CA HIS A 111 -4.91 -2.76 -4.44
C HIS A 111 -5.30 -4.25 -4.54
N PRO A 112 -5.25 -5.00 -3.42
CA PRO A 112 -5.51 -6.45 -3.43
C PRO A 112 -7.00 -6.83 -3.40
N ARG A 113 -7.91 -5.92 -3.79
CA ARG A 113 -9.37 -6.08 -3.63
C ARG A 113 -9.79 -6.27 -2.15
N GLY A 114 -11.06 -6.63 -1.93
CA GLY A 114 -11.61 -6.92 -0.61
C GLY A 114 -11.33 -8.36 -0.18
N VAL A 115 -10.33 -8.56 0.69
CA VAL A 115 -10.01 -9.88 1.26
C VAL A 115 -10.16 -9.82 2.77
N LEU A 116 -10.87 -10.79 3.35
CA LEU A 116 -10.94 -10.93 4.80
C LEU A 116 -9.67 -11.56 5.34
N THR A 117 -8.97 -10.82 6.19
CA THR A 117 -7.76 -11.26 6.89
C THR A 117 -7.83 -10.80 8.35
N ASN A 118 -6.75 -11.01 9.11
CA ASN A 118 -6.65 -10.46 10.46
C ASN A 118 -6.51 -8.92 10.47
N SER A 119 -6.32 -8.28 9.29
CA SER A 119 -6.21 -6.82 9.22
C SER A 119 -7.48 -6.11 9.70
N GLN A 120 -8.66 -6.75 9.58
CA GLN A 120 -9.95 -6.22 10.00
C GLN A 120 -10.29 -6.49 11.48
N GLN A 121 -9.36 -6.99 12.31
CA GLN A 121 -9.64 -7.36 13.71
C GLN A 121 -10.21 -6.23 14.59
N TYR A 122 -9.86 -4.97 14.28
CA TYR A 122 -10.36 -3.79 15.00
C TYR A 122 -11.65 -3.20 14.40
N ILE A 123 -12.14 -3.78 13.30
CA ILE A 123 -13.39 -3.34 12.68
C ILE A 123 -14.58 -3.89 13.48
N PRO A 124 -15.58 -3.04 13.82
CA PRO A 124 -16.78 -3.48 14.53
C PRO A 124 -17.43 -4.68 13.85
N GLU A 125 -17.86 -5.66 14.65
CA GLU A 125 -18.44 -6.91 14.14
C GLU A 125 -19.64 -6.67 13.22
N LYS A 126 -20.47 -5.67 13.53
CA LYS A 126 -21.60 -5.25 12.70
C LYS A 126 -21.17 -4.90 11.28
N LEU A 127 -20.10 -4.11 11.14
CA LEU A 127 -19.57 -3.70 9.82
C LEU A 127 -18.92 -4.89 9.10
N ARG A 128 -18.20 -5.77 9.82
CA ARG A 128 -17.67 -7.02 9.25
C ARG A 128 -18.76 -7.96 8.74
N LYS A 129 -19.89 -8.05 9.45
CA LYS A 129 -21.06 -8.84 9.03
C LYS A 129 -21.71 -8.24 7.78
N GLN A 130 -21.79 -6.91 7.69
CA GLN A 130 -22.30 -6.23 6.50
C GLN A 130 -21.47 -6.54 5.26
N TRP A 131 -20.13 -6.54 5.35
CA TRP A 131 -19.25 -6.90 4.23
C TRP A 131 -19.37 -8.37 3.78
N LYS A 132 -19.82 -9.25 4.67
CA LYS A 132 -20.07 -10.66 4.34
C LYS A 132 -21.46 -10.91 3.75
N ALA A 133 -22.39 -9.96 3.88
CA ALA A 133 -23.74 -10.14 3.41
C ALA A 133 -23.75 -10.14 1.87
N PRO A 134 -24.46 -11.08 1.22
CA PRO A 134 -24.71 -11.06 -0.21
C PRO A 134 -25.74 -9.95 -0.52
N ALA A 135 -25.30 -8.70 -0.49
CA ALA A 135 -26.07 -7.55 -0.91
C ALA A 135 -25.48 -7.01 -2.22
N ALA A 136 -26.32 -6.46 -3.10
CA ALA A 136 -25.89 -5.86 -4.37
C ALA A 136 -24.85 -4.73 -4.19
N SER A 137 -24.75 -4.16 -2.99
CA SER A 137 -23.79 -3.11 -2.61
C SER A 137 -22.63 -3.60 -1.73
N SER A 138 -22.57 -4.89 -1.39
CA SER A 138 -21.46 -5.43 -0.60
C SER A 138 -20.29 -5.77 -1.53
N PRO A 139 -19.05 -5.34 -1.23
CA PRO A 139 -17.91 -5.69 -2.05
C PRO A 139 -17.77 -7.21 -2.11
N THR A 140 -17.76 -7.78 -3.33
CA THR A 140 -17.51 -9.22 -3.53
C THR A 140 -16.18 -9.57 -2.86
N LEU A 141 -16.27 -10.31 -1.76
CA LEU A 141 -15.10 -10.76 -1.03
C LEU A 141 -14.36 -11.79 -1.89
N MET A 142 -13.07 -11.55 -2.06
CA MET A 142 -12.20 -12.41 -2.84
C MET A 142 -11.51 -13.43 -1.94
N SER A 143 -11.13 -14.57 -2.53
CA SER A 143 -10.23 -15.51 -1.88
C SER A 143 -8.86 -14.86 -1.60
N LYS A 144 -8.04 -15.47 -0.76
CA LYS A 144 -6.69 -14.96 -0.47
C LYS A 144 -5.81 -14.97 -1.73
N GLU A 145 -5.99 -16.01 -2.56
CA GLU A 145 -5.28 -16.21 -3.82
C GLU A 145 -5.67 -15.11 -4.83
N GLN A 146 -6.97 -14.85 -4.98
CA GLN A 146 -7.47 -13.75 -5.82
C GLN A 146 -6.97 -12.39 -5.33
N GLY A 147 -6.87 -12.20 -4.02
CA GLY A 147 -6.31 -10.98 -3.44
C GLY A 147 -4.82 -10.78 -3.67
N ALA A 148 -4.06 -11.88 -3.68
CA ALA A 148 -2.62 -11.86 -3.97
C ALA A 148 -2.32 -11.68 -5.46
N ALA A 149 -3.25 -12.04 -6.34
CA ALA A 149 -3.03 -12.09 -7.79
C ALA A 149 -2.49 -10.78 -8.37
N THR A 150 -3.05 -9.62 -8.00
CA THR A 150 -2.56 -8.34 -8.53
C THR A 150 -1.16 -8.01 -8.01
N THR A 151 -0.84 -8.38 -6.77
CA THR A 151 0.51 -8.17 -6.19
C THR A 151 1.54 -9.05 -6.89
N VAL A 152 1.21 -10.32 -7.16
CA VAL A 152 2.09 -11.24 -7.89
C VAL A 152 2.30 -10.75 -9.31
N LEU A 153 1.22 -10.42 -10.03
CA LEU A 153 1.30 -9.89 -11.39
C LEU A 153 2.15 -8.63 -11.44
N ALA A 154 1.94 -7.71 -10.50
CA ALA A 154 2.77 -6.52 -10.37
C ALA A 154 4.25 -6.89 -10.16
N ALA A 155 4.56 -7.87 -9.31
CA ALA A 155 5.93 -8.26 -9.01
C ALA A 155 6.68 -8.91 -10.19
N ILE A 156 6.01 -9.76 -10.99
CA ILE A 156 6.72 -10.64 -11.95
C ILE A 156 6.27 -10.55 -13.41
N ALA A 157 5.14 -9.91 -13.72
CA ALA A 157 4.63 -9.95 -15.10
C ALA A 157 5.45 -9.03 -16.02
N ARG A 158 5.89 -9.60 -17.15
CA ARG A 158 6.76 -8.95 -18.14
C ARG A 158 6.12 -7.72 -18.79
N GLU A 159 4.79 -7.70 -18.89
CA GLU A 159 4.03 -6.56 -19.43
C GLU A 159 4.23 -5.25 -18.65
N TRP A 160 4.77 -5.30 -17.43
CA TRP A 160 5.07 -4.14 -16.58
C TRP A 160 6.51 -3.64 -16.69
N GLU A 161 7.36 -4.29 -17.47
CA GLU A 161 8.72 -3.78 -17.72
C GLU A 161 8.69 -2.41 -18.39
N GLY A 162 9.58 -1.52 -17.93
CA GLY A 162 9.65 -0.13 -18.40
C GLY A 162 8.46 0.75 -17.97
N LYS A 163 7.52 0.24 -17.17
CA LYS A 163 6.35 0.99 -16.70
C LYS A 163 6.45 1.23 -15.20
N GLY A 164 6.21 2.46 -14.75
CA GLY A 164 6.12 2.73 -13.32
C GLY A 164 5.22 3.93 -12.99
N GLY A 165 5.12 4.21 -11.68
CA GLY A 165 4.25 5.26 -11.16
C GLY A 165 2.77 4.96 -11.38
N LYS A 166 2.38 3.69 -11.37
CA LYS A 166 1.00 3.24 -11.63
C LYS A 166 0.31 2.78 -10.35
N TYR A 167 -1.02 2.86 -10.38
CA TYR A 167 -1.91 2.22 -9.41
C TYR A 167 -2.57 1.03 -10.09
N LEU A 168 -2.23 -0.17 -9.62
CA LEU A 168 -2.70 -1.43 -10.17
C LEU A 168 -3.82 -1.94 -9.28
N ALA A 169 -4.99 -2.10 -9.86
CA ALA A 169 -6.14 -2.67 -9.19
C ALA A 169 -6.75 -3.72 -10.11
N GLU A 170 -7.29 -4.77 -9.49
CA GLU A 170 -8.21 -5.68 -10.16
C GLU A 170 -7.64 -6.36 -11.40
N CYS A 171 -6.53 -7.09 -11.26
CA CYS A 171 -6.20 -8.04 -12.32
C CYS A 171 -7.36 -9.02 -12.49
N ARG A 172 -7.77 -9.22 -13.74
CA ARG A 172 -8.74 -10.26 -14.10
C ARG A 172 -7.95 -11.56 -14.20
N VAL A 173 -8.20 -12.46 -13.26
CA VAL A 173 -7.80 -13.87 -13.37
C VAL A 173 -8.97 -14.62 -13.99
#